data_AF-A0A6A7LYM2-F1
#
_entry.id   AF-A0A6A7LYM2-F1
#
_cell.length_a   1.000
_cell.length_b   1.000
_cell.length_c   1.000
_cell.angle_alpha   90.00
_cell.angle_beta   90.00
_cell.angle_gamma   90.00
#
_symmetry.space_group_name_H-M   'P 1'
#
loop_
_entity.id
_entity.type
_entity.pdbx_description
1 polymer ?
#
loop_
_entity_poly.entity_id
_entity_poly.type
_entity_poly.pdbx_seq_one_letter_code
_entity_poly.pdbx_strand_id
1 'polypeptide(L)'
;MAAASRSTDDARRVRRALAVVAAAGLMLAAVIFAVMREEVPASGPTVGERIALLRAERAGLQARADGEARIGLLPAFRTAGLLMDALTVRTESDGDRAFDLLPAFRHQAFSELDALNGALKDALDKPGEGARLAAHKAAIGAAAQLDRLAADDAPLILFYTPRFVPPRQATGELTLAPGAPGAAPQGALRLDAPGGPTANPAVQAVPRYAPDFAKAGNEDAPLEIEIVGPHLATAGGPPPVLSIGTWRGRATVGPERLRFVVPRTAFATDGRRTSFAAATLSFRRASRAVSFQLLFTVLPDRPGSFAFDQLVRTTTLEANTLVSPEILSRAPAGETRTVRRCFDPPAGWRFDKERRRVVIVERLGWRDDVSDPALNAGSVEFVPAEEPAQVCIAVIARPVMRSARTATIGRFEATLVRDRPNETVAKSGVRALDWREAVRVPIEPGMVEWKLYVRLFDDIDREFEGHADADLPRASMPFLRIDLDDGGRVLVLRADPTAEP
;
A
#
# COMPACT_ATOMS: atom_id res chain seq x y z
N MET A 1 -30.42 -58.43 103.32
CA MET A 1 -29.79 -59.20 102.22
C MET A 1 -29.93 -58.41 100.94
N ALA A 2 -28.81 -58.08 100.30
CA ALA A 2 -28.74 -57.30 99.08
C ALA A 2 -28.79 -58.21 97.84
N ALA A 3 -29.56 -57.82 96.81
CA ALA A 3 -29.45 -58.28 95.43
C ALA A 3 -30.32 -57.35 94.56
N ALA A 4 -29.96 -56.90 93.37
CA ALA A 4 -28.69 -56.83 92.65
C ALA A 4 -28.94 -55.83 91.50
N SER A 5 -28.28 -54.68 91.53
CA SER A 5 -28.24 -53.73 90.41
C SER A 5 -27.20 -54.22 89.39
N ARG A 6 -27.61 -54.96 88.36
CA ARG A 6 -26.70 -55.40 87.27
C ARG A 6 -27.23 -55.17 85.84
N SER A 7 -28.40 -54.56 85.66
CA SER A 7 -29.03 -54.44 84.33
C SER A 7 -28.60 -53.20 83.51
N THR A 8 -27.92 -52.22 84.09
CA THR A 8 -27.66 -50.92 83.42
C THR A 8 -26.26 -50.76 82.84
N ASP A 9 -25.30 -51.61 83.23
CA ASP A 9 -23.91 -51.51 82.76
C ASP A 9 -23.68 -52.16 81.39
N ASP A 10 -24.37 -53.25 81.06
CA ASP A 10 -24.23 -53.93 79.77
C ASP A 10 -24.79 -53.09 78.61
N ALA A 11 -25.95 -52.45 78.80
CA ALA A 11 -26.52 -51.56 77.79
C ALA A 11 -25.61 -50.35 77.51
N ARG A 12 -24.86 -49.88 78.53
CA ARG A 12 -23.90 -48.78 78.40
C ARG A 12 -22.61 -49.20 77.71
N ARG A 13 -22.15 -50.43 77.95
CA ARG A 13 -20.99 -51.03 77.25
C ARG A 13 -21.29 -51.28 75.78
N VAL A 14 -22.48 -51.80 75.46
CA VAL A 14 -22.89 -52.03 74.06
C VAL A 14 -23.02 -50.72 73.29
N ARG A 15 -23.60 -49.67 73.89
CA ARG A 15 -23.65 -48.34 73.25
C ARG A 15 -22.27 -47.72 73.05
N ARG A 16 -21.35 -47.89 74.00
CA ARG A 16 -19.95 -47.44 73.84
C ARG A 16 -19.22 -48.21 72.76
N ALA A 17 -19.42 -49.53 72.68
CA ALA A 17 -18.83 -50.36 71.64
C ALA A 17 -19.35 -49.96 70.24
N LEU A 18 -20.66 -49.74 70.09
CA LEU A 18 -21.26 -49.25 68.84
C LEU A 18 -20.77 -47.85 68.46
N ALA A 19 -20.62 -46.95 69.43
CA ALA A 19 -20.07 -45.61 69.17
C ALA A 19 -18.60 -45.65 68.73
N VAL A 20 -17.79 -46.55 69.31
CA VAL A 20 -16.39 -46.75 68.91
C VAL A 20 -16.31 -47.37 67.52
N VAL A 21 -17.16 -48.33 67.19
CA VAL A 21 -17.22 -48.94 65.84
C VAL A 21 -17.68 -47.91 64.80
N ALA A 22 -18.68 -47.09 65.11
CA ALA A 22 -19.13 -46.01 64.23
C ALA A 22 -18.04 -44.95 64.02
N ALA A 23 -17.33 -44.56 65.07
CA ALA A 23 -16.21 -43.64 64.97
C ALA A 23 -15.03 -44.23 64.18
N ALA A 24 -14.73 -45.52 64.37
CA ALA A 24 -13.71 -46.24 63.60
C ALA A 24 -14.11 -46.38 62.12
N GLY A 25 -15.38 -46.63 61.83
CA GLY A 25 -15.92 -46.66 60.46
C GLY A 25 -15.87 -45.30 59.77
N LEU A 26 -16.18 -44.22 60.49
CA LEU A 26 -16.05 -42.84 59.99
C LEU A 26 -14.58 -42.43 59.77
N MET A 27 -13.69 -42.83 60.67
CA MET A 27 -12.25 -42.63 60.51
C MET A 27 -11.71 -43.43 59.33
N LEU A 28 -12.13 -44.68 59.16
CA LEU A 28 -11.73 -45.49 58.03
C LEU A 28 -12.27 -44.93 56.71
N ALA A 29 -13.52 -44.45 56.69
CA ALA A 29 -14.10 -43.78 55.52
C ALA A 29 -13.40 -42.45 55.22
N ALA A 30 -13.02 -41.67 56.25
CA ALA A 30 -12.25 -40.44 56.09
C ALA A 30 -10.83 -40.71 55.61
N VAL A 31 -10.20 -41.79 56.06
CA VAL A 31 -8.88 -42.24 55.59
C VAL A 31 -8.96 -42.75 54.15
N ILE A 32 -9.97 -43.55 53.80
CA ILE A 32 -10.20 -43.99 52.41
C ILE A 32 -10.52 -42.78 51.51
N PHE A 33 -11.31 -41.83 52.00
CA PHE A 33 -11.58 -40.58 51.27
C PHE A 33 -10.33 -39.72 51.13
N ALA A 34 -9.46 -39.65 52.14
CA ALA A 34 -8.20 -38.94 52.07
C ALA A 34 -7.17 -39.62 51.16
N VAL A 35 -7.12 -40.96 51.13
CA VAL A 35 -6.24 -41.76 50.25
C VAL A 35 -6.75 -41.77 48.81
N MET A 36 -8.08 -41.76 48.58
CA MET A 36 -8.65 -41.52 47.24
C MET A 36 -8.47 -40.06 46.79
N ARG A 37 -8.24 -39.14 47.73
CA ARG A 37 -7.96 -37.71 47.50
C ARG A 37 -6.46 -37.39 47.58
N GLU A 38 -5.58 -38.38 47.63
CA GLU A 38 -4.19 -38.19 47.19
C GLU A 38 -4.21 -38.00 45.67
N GLU A 39 -4.70 -36.81 45.26
CA GLU A 39 -4.23 -36.15 44.06
C GLU A 39 -2.72 -36.02 44.24
N VAL A 40 -1.97 -36.89 43.56
CA VAL A 40 -0.57 -36.66 43.24
C VAL A 40 -0.47 -35.17 42.91
N PRO A 41 0.36 -34.37 43.60
CA PRO A 41 0.48 -32.96 43.27
C PRO A 41 0.84 -32.92 41.80
N ALA A 42 -0.09 -32.41 40.99
CA ALA A 42 0.14 -32.25 39.58
C ALA A 42 1.27 -31.23 39.44
N SER A 43 2.48 -31.71 39.23
CA SER A 43 3.70 -30.89 39.16
C SER A 43 3.75 -30.00 37.91
N GLY A 44 2.64 -29.86 37.17
CA GLY A 44 2.53 -29.14 35.91
C GLY A 44 1.42 -28.09 35.95
N PRO A 45 1.42 -27.12 35.01
CA PRO A 45 0.43 -26.06 34.98
C PRO A 45 -0.99 -26.63 34.84
N THR A 46 -1.95 -25.95 35.45
CA THR A 46 -3.37 -26.26 35.25
C THR A 46 -3.81 -25.83 33.84
N VAL A 47 -4.93 -26.39 33.37
CA VAL A 47 -5.52 -26.00 32.08
C VAL A 47 -5.90 -24.51 32.08
N GLY A 48 -6.43 -24.01 33.20
CA GLY A 48 -6.75 -22.60 33.40
C GLY A 48 -5.52 -21.68 33.27
N GLU A 49 -4.40 -22.05 33.91
CA GLU A 49 -3.13 -21.32 33.80
C GLU A 49 -2.60 -21.32 32.37
N ARG A 50 -2.67 -22.46 31.67
CA ARG A 50 -2.24 -22.56 30.27
C ARG A 50 -3.05 -21.63 29.35
N ILE A 51 -4.36 -21.58 29.55
CA ILE A 51 -5.24 -20.66 28.80
C ILE A 51 -4.96 -19.20 29.15
N ALA A 52 -4.69 -18.88 30.42
CA ALA A 52 -4.34 -17.53 30.82
C ALA A 52 -3.03 -17.06 30.15
N LEU A 53 -2.00 -17.92 30.13
CA LEU A 53 -0.72 -17.65 29.47
C LEU A 53 -0.90 -17.36 27.98
N LEU A 54 -1.57 -18.27 27.27
CA LEU A 54 -1.79 -18.14 25.82
C LEU A 54 -2.65 -16.92 25.47
N ARG A 55 -3.58 -16.51 26.36
CA ARG A 55 -4.37 -15.29 26.19
C ARG A 55 -3.50 -14.05 26.31
N ALA A 56 -2.62 -14.02 27.32
CA ALA A 56 -1.68 -12.92 27.53
C ALA A 56 -0.68 -12.81 26.36
N GLU A 57 -0.14 -13.95 25.90
CA GLU A 57 0.76 -14.00 24.75
C GLU A 57 0.08 -13.45 23.49
N ARG A 58 -1.14 -13.91 23.19
CA ARG A 58 -1.91 -13.44 22.03
C ARG A 58 -2.17 -11.93 22.09
N ALA A 59 -2.55 -11.40 23.25
CA ALA A 59 -2.73 -9.96 23.43
C ALA A 59 -1.42 -9.20 23.19
N GLY A 60 -0.29 -9.74 23.66
CA GLY A 60 1.04 -9.19 23.40
C GLY A 60 1.40 -9.19 21.91
N LEU A 61 1.15 -10.29 21.19
CA LEU A 61 1.39 -10.38 19.74
C LEU A 61 0.51 -9.39 18.96
N GLN A 62 -0.77 -9.27 19.32
CA GLN A 62 -1.68 -8.31 18.70
C GLN A 62 -1.26 -6.85 18.95
N ALA A 63 -0.78 -6.53 20.15
CA ALA A 63 -0.29 -5.19 20.48
C ALA A 63 1.00 -4.82 19.74
N ARG A 64 1.84 -5.81 19.43
CA ARG A 64 3.10 -5.62 18.68
C ARG A 64 2.91 -5.56 17.17
N ALA A 65 1.79 -6.05 16.64
CA ALA A 65 1.52 -6.04 15.20
C ALA A 65 1.44 -4.60 14.69
N ASP A 66 2.25 -4.26 13.69
CA ASP A 66 2.21 -3.00 12.94
C ASP A 66 1.14 -3.02 11.83
N GLY A 67 1.08 -1.98 11.00
CA GLY A 67 0.08 -1.86 9.94
C GLY A 67 0.13 -3.02 8.93
N GLU A 68 1.33 -3.45 8.53
CA GLU A 68 1.53 -4.53 7.58
C GLU A 68 1.13 -5.89 8.18
N ALA A 69 1.55 -6.16 9.42
CA ALA A 69 1.18 -7.38 10.14
C ALA A 69 -0.32 -7.45 10.45
N ARG A 70 -0.96 -6.32 10.82
CA ARG A 70 -2.41 -6.24 11.07
C ARG A 70 -3.25 -6.58 9.84
N ILE A 71 -2.69 -6.44 8.65
CA ILE A 71 -3.35 -6.79 7.39
C ILE A 71 -2.97 -8.21 6.98
N GLY A 72 -1.67 -8.46 6.82
CA GLY A 72 -1.15 -9.71 6.25
C GLY A 72 -1.28 -10.93 7.17
N LEU A 73 -1.31 -10.73 8.50
CA LEU A 73 -1.43 -11.83 9.48
C LEU A 73 -2.83 -11.91 10.11
N LEU A 74 -3.78 -11.06 9.70
CA LEU A 74 -5.14 -11.06 10.26
C LEU A 74 -5.82 -12.44 10.21
N PRO A 75 -5.78 -13.21 9.10
CA PRO A 75 -6.39 -14.54 9.08
C PRO A 75 -5.81 -15.47 10.17
N ALA A 76 -4.48 -15.45 10.34
CA ALA A 76 -3.79 -16.25 11.35
C ALA A 76 -4.16 -15.82 12.78
N PHE A 77 -4.20 -14.51 13.08
CA PHE A 77 -4.65 -14.01 14.38
C PHE A 77 -6.09 -14.39 14.70
N ARG A 78 -6.97 -14.35 13.69
CA ARG A 78 -8.38 -14.72 13.86
C ARG A 78 -8.53 -16.21 14.13
N THR A 79 -7.85 -17.08 13.39
CA THR A 79 -7.87 -18.52 13.62
C THR A 79 -7.33 -18.88 15.01
N ALA A 80 -6.20 -18.27 15.42
CA ALA A 80 -5.64 -18.45 16.76
C ALA A 80 -6.67 -18.07 17.84
N GLY A 81 -7.37 -16.95 17.64
CA GLY A 81 -8.40 -16.51 18.58
C GLY A 81 -9.60 -17.43 18.67
N LEU A 82 -10.11 -17.90 17.53
CA LEU A 82 -11.22 -18.84 17.48
C LEU A 82 -10.88 -20.18 18.12
N LEU A 83 -9.70 -20.75 17.83
CA LEU A 83 -9.25 -22.00 18.45
C LEU A 83 -9.06 -21.85 19.96
N MET A 84 -8.48 -20.74 20.39
CA MET A 84 -8.28 -20.45 21.80
C MET A 84 -9.60 -20.33 22.57
N ASP A 85 -10.59 -19.64 22.00
CA ASP A 85 -11.90 -19.50 22.62
C ASP A 85 -12.63 -20.85 22.62
N ALA A 86 -12.54 -21.63 21.52
CA ALA A 86 -13.07 -22.98 21.43
C ALA A 86 -12.50 -23.93 22.51
N LEU A 87 -11.20 -23.85 22.78
CA LEU A 87 -10.54 -24.58 23.86
C LEU A 87 -11.02 -24.11 25.23
N THR A 88 -11.15 -22.79 25.42
CA THR A 88 -11.65 -22.19 26.67
C THR A 88 -13.04 -22.72 27.01
N VAL A 89 -13.96 -22.76 26.04
CA VAL A 89 -15.33 -23.25 26.26
C VAL A 89 -15.34 -24.75 26.63
N ARG A 90 -14.50 -25.56 25.99
CA ARG A 90 -14.49 -27.03 26.17
C ARG A 90 -13.77 -27.50 27.41
N THR A 91 -12.90 -26.66 27.97
CA THR A 91 -12.08 -26.99 29.14
C THR A 91 -12.49 -26.21 30.39
N GLU A 92 -13.58 -25.44 30.33
CA GLU A 92 -14.09 -24.65 31.47
C GLU A 92 -14.33 -25.52 32.71
N SER A 93 -14.85 -26.75 32.54
CA SER A 93 -15.05 -27.70 33.65
C SER A 93 -13.78 -28.39 34.13
N ASP A 94 -12.71 -28.37 33.33
CA ASP A 94 -11.42 -28.98 33.60
C ASP A 94 -10.37 -27.92 34.02
N GLY A 95 -10.78 -26.69 34.37
CA GLY A 95 -9.87 -25.57 34.59
C GLY A 95 -8.78 -25.83 35.63
N ASP A 96 -9.15 -26.46 36.75
CA ASP A 96 -8.23 -26.80 37.86
C ASP A 96 -7.49 -28.13 37.63
N ARG A 97 -7.83 -28.86 36.56
CA ARG A 97 -7.18 -30.12 36.22
C ARG A 97 -5.76 -29.85 35.73
N ALA A 98 -4.85 -30.77 36.05
CA ALA A 98 -3.52 -30.79 35.47
C ALA A 98 -3.58 -30.88 33.95
N PHE A 99 -2.80 -30.05 33.25
CA PHE A 99 -2.77 -30.02 31.79
C PHE A 99 -2.43 -31.40 31.18
N ASP A 100 -1.46 -32.11 31.77
CA ASP A 100 -1.00 -33.42 31.29
C ASP A 100 -2.09 -34.50 31.30
N LEU A 101 -3.12 -34.32 32.12
CA LEU A 101 -4.24 -35.25 32.23
C LEU A 101 -5.33 -35.04 31.17
N LEU A 102 -5.19 -34.07 30.27
CA LEU A 102 -6.13 -33.87 29.16
C LEU A 102 -6.07 -35.02 28.14
N PRO A 103 -7.17 -35.33 27.44
CA PRO A 103 -7.17 -36.26 26.32
C PRO A 103 -6.21 -35.84 25.19
N ALA A 104 -5.61 -36.80 24.49
CA ALA A 104 -4.61 -36.56 23.44
C ALA A 104 -5.08 -35.60 22.33
N PHE A 105 -6.36 -35.67 21.93
CA PHE A 105 -6.90 -34.76 20.91
C PHE A 105 -6.93 -33.30 21.37
N ARG A 106 -7.12 -33.03 22.67
CA ARG A 106 -7.07 -31.67 23.23
C ARG A 106 -5.64 -31.16 23.31
N HIS A 107 -4.70 -32.02 23.71
CA HIS A 107 -3.26 -31.71 23.67
C HIS A 107 -2.80 -31.33 22.26
N GLN A 108 -3.27 -32.05 21.24
CA GLN A 108 -2.98 -31.69 19.85
C GLN A 108 -3.51 -30.30 19.49
N ALA A 109 -4.73 -29.94 19.89
CA ALA A 109 -5.28 -28.60 19.64
C ALA A 109 -4.49 -27.48 20.34
N PHE A 110 -4.01 -27.71 21.58
CA PHE A 110 -3.10 -26.77 22.24
C PHE A 110 -1.75 -26.66 21.52
N SER A 111 -1.18 -27.79 21.07
CA SER A 111 0.08 -27.81 20.31
C SER A 111 0.00 -27.04 18.98
N GLU A 112 -1.10 -27.18 18.24
CA GLU A 112 -1.31 -26.43 17.00
C GLU A 112 -1.50 -24.92 17.26
N LEU A 113 -2.14 -24.55 18.37
CA LEU A 113 -2.25 -23.15 18.81
C LEU A 113 -0.88 -22.58 19.20
N ASP A 114 -0.04 -23.35 19.90
CA ASP A 114 1.33 -22.98 20.23
C ASP A 114 2.18 -22.78 18.98
N ALA A 115 2.10 -23.71 18.02
CA ALA A 115 2.81 -23.61 16.75
C ALA A 115 2.38 -22.36 15.96
N LEU A 116 1.08 -22.04 15.96
CA LEU A 116 0.56 -20.83 15.35
C LEU A 116 1.03 -19.54 16.05
N ASN A 117 0.99 -19.50 17.39
CA ASN A 117 1.51 -18.35 18.14
C ASN A 117 3.02 -18.17 17.93
N GLY A 118 3.79 -19.26 17.87
CA GLY A 118 5.21 -19.26 17.52
C GLY A 118 5.45 -18.69 16.12
N ALA A 119 4.70 -19.15 15.12
CA ALA A 119 4.81 -18.64 13.75
C ALA A 119 4.40 -17.16 13.64
N LEU A 120 3.39 -16.72 14.39
CA LEU A 120 3.00 -15.31 14.49
C LEU A 120 4.10 -14.48 15.14
N LYS A 121 4.70 -14.97 16.23
CA LYS A 121 5.84 -14.32 16.89
C LYS A 121 7.02 -14.18 15.94
N ASP A 122 7.40 -15.25 15.24
CA ASP A 122 8.50 -15.24 14.28
C ASP A 122 8.23 -14.26 13.13
N ALA A 123 6.99 -14.19 12.64
CA ALA A 123 6.60 -13.24 11.59
C ALA A 123 6.62 -11.78 12.06
N LEU A 124 6.37 -11.51 13.34
CA LEU A 124 6.50 -10.18 13.93
C LEU A 124 7.96 -9.83 14.24
N ASP A 125 8.76 -10.80 14.67
CA ASP A 125 10.17 -10.59 15.02
C ASP A 125 11.05 -10.46 13.77
N LYS A 126 10.70 -11.15 12.67
CA LYS A 126 11.38 -11.13 11.37
C LYS A 126 10.36 -11.06 10.22
N PRO A 127 9.85 -9.85 9.91
CA PRO A 127 8.87 -9.67 8.85
C PRO A 127 9.41 -10.11 7.48
N GLY A 128 8.57 -10.80 6.72
CA GLY A 128 8.90 -11.26 5.36
C GLY A 128 7.83 -12.18 4.79
N GLU A 129 7.82 -12.36 3.46
CA GLU A 129 6.84 -13.23 2.79
C GLU A 129 6.91 -14.67 3.28
N GLY A 130 8.12 -15.23 3.43
CA GLY A 130 8.31 -16.59 3.97
C GLY A 130 7.73 -16.77 5.38
N ALA A 131 7.88 -15.78 6.26
CA ALA A 131 7.32 -15.83 7.61
C ALA A 131 5.80 -15.68 7.61
N ARG A 132 5.24 -14.82 6.74
CA ARG A 132 3.79 -14.72 6.51
C ARG A 132 3.18 -16.02 6.01
N LEU A 133 3.85 -16.70 5.07
CA LEU A 133 3.44 -18.01 4.56
C LEU A 133 3.52 -19.09 5.64
N ALA A 134 4.56 -19.07 6.50
CA ALA A 134 4.67 -19.99 7.63
C ALA A 134 3.51 -19.81 8.63
N ALA A 135 3.17 -18.56 8.98
CA ALA A 135 2.03 -18.26 9.83
C ALA A 135 0.69 -18.70 9.20
N HIS A 136 0.51 -18.50 7.89
CA HIS A 136 -0.66 -19.02 7.16
C HIS A 136 -0.73 -20.55 7.19
N LYS A 137 0.40 -21.24 6.98
CA LYS A 137 0.47 -22.70 7.04
C LYS A 137 0.11 -23.21 8.44
N ALA A 138 0.63 -22.60 9.50
CA ALA A 138 0.26 -22.93 10.87
C ALA A 138 -1.23 -22.65 11.14
N ALA A 139 -1.78 -21.58 10.57
CA ALA A 139 -3.20 -21.26 10.69
C ALA A 139 -4.10 -22.33 10.05
N ILE A 140 -3.67 -22.95 8.94
CA ILE A 140 -4.40 -24.08 8.34
C ILE A 140 -4.44 -25.28 9.31
N GLY A 141 -3.32 -25.60 9.97
CA GLY A 141 -3.26 -26.65 10.99
C GLY A 141 -4.21 -26.38 12.17
N ALA A 142 -4.19 -25.15 12.69
CA ALA A 142 -5.09 -24.71 13.75
C ALA A 142 -6.58 -24.71 13.33
N ALA A 143 -6.89 -24.29 12.11
CA ALA A 143 -8.24 -24.33 11.55
C ALA A 143 -8.76 -25.78 11.46
N ALA A 144 -7.93 -26.73 11.05
CA ALA A 144 -8.30 -28.14 11.03
C ALA A 144 -8.63 -28.68 12.43
N GLN A 145 -7.97 -28.19 13.49
CA GLN A 145 -8.36 -28.54 14.87
C GLN A 145 -9.67 -27.88 15.28
N LEU A 146 -9.89 -26.63 14.88
CA LEU A 146 -11.16 -25.93 15.12
C LEU A 146 -12.33 -26.71 14.52
N ASP A 147 -12.18 -27.23 13.30
CA ASP A 147 -13.20 -28.05 12.63
C ASP A 147 -13.43 -29.38 13.36
N ARG A 148 -12.38 -30.04 13.86
CA ARG A 148 -12.54 -31.29 14.65
C ARG A 148 -13.31 -31.06 15.95
N LEU A 149 -13.12 -29.89 16.56
CA LEU A 149 -13.85 -29.51 17.77
C LEU A 149 -15.34 -29.26 17.50
N ALA A 150 -15.77 -29.06 16.24
CA ALA A 150 -17.16 -28.85 15.87
C ALA A 150 -18.09 -30.05 16.14
N ALA A 151 -17.53 -31.24 16.38
CA ALA A 151 -18.29 -32.44 16.70
C ALA A 151 -18.93 -32.44 18.10
N ASP A 152 -18.53 -31.51 18.97
CA ASP A 152 -19.07 -31.35 20.32
C ASP A 152 -20.31 -30.44 20.35
N ASP A 153 -21.29 -30.72 21.23
CA ASP A 153 -22.50 -29.91 21.46
C ASP A 153 -22.25 -28.54 22.14
N ALA A 154 -21.04 -28.00 22.04
CA ALA A 154 -20.65 -26.69 22.57
C ALA A 154 -20.74 -25.62 21.48
N PRO A 155 -21.12 -24.36 21.82
CA PRO A 155 -21.08 -23.28 20.84
C PRO A 155 -19.66 -23.16 20.27
N LEU A 156 -19.58 -23.02 18.95
CA LEU A 156 -18.32 -22.87 18.25
C LEU A 156 -18.49 -21.85 17.13
N ILE A 157 -17.51 -20.98 16.95
CA ILE A 157 -17.45 -20.06 15.83
C ILE A 157 -16.38 -20.57 14.89
N LEU A 158 -16.78 -20.84 13.64
CA LEU A 158 -15.87 -21.29 12.58
C LEU A 158 -15.31 -20.10 11.81
N PHE A 159 -16.16 -19.12 11.51
CA PHE A 159 -15.74 -17.87 10.87
C PHE A 159 -16.75 -16.74 11.13
N TYR A 160 -16.36 -15.52 10.78
CA TYR A 160 -17.22 -14.34 10.85
C TYR A 160 -16.83 -13.32 9.79
N THR A 161 -17.73 -12.41 9.44
CA THR A 161 -17.48 -11.32 8.49
C THR A 161 -17.91 -9.99 9.10
N PRO A 162 -17.32 -8.87 8.66
CA PRO A 162 -16.20 -8.77 7.73
C PRO A 162 -14.84 -9.03 8.41
N ARG A 163 -13.76 -9.04 7.60
CA ARG A 163 -12.37 -9.04 8.08
C ARG A 163 -11.90 -7.63 8.41
N PHE A 164 -12.20 -6.72 7.49
CA PHE A 164 -11.81 -5.33 7.56
C PHE A 164 -13.06 -4.47 7.79
N VAL A 165 -12.97 -3.55 8.74
CA VAL A 165 -13.99 -2.53 8.94
C VAL A 165 -13.63 -1.35 8.04
N PRO A 166 -14.51 -0.91 7.13
CA PRO A 166 -14.21 0.15 6.17
C PRO A 166 -13.97 1.51 6.86
N PRO A 167 -13.38 2.51 6.17
CA PRO A 167 -13.27 3.88 6.69
C PRO A 167 -14.65 4.48 7.04
N ARG A 168 -14.70 5.40 8.01
CA ARG A 168 -15.93 6.14 8.38
C ARG A 168 -16.24 7.23 7.38
N GLN A 169 -15.22 8.01 7.04
CA GLN A 169 -15.30 9.12 6.11
C GLN A 169 -14.39 8.82 4.92
N ALA A 170 -15.00 8.52 3.79
CA ALA A 170 -14.31 8.48 2.51
C ALA A 170 -14.22 9.91 1.93
N THR A 171 -13.78 10.87 2.75
CA THR A 171 -13.81 12.29 2.40
C THR A 171 -12.62 12.70 1.54
N GLY A 172 -12.92 13.12 0.32
CA GLY A 172 -12.16 14.11 -0.41
C GLY A 172 -12.44 15.50 0.17
N GLU A 173 -11.64 15.90 1.15
CA GLU A 173 -11.46 17.32 1.47
C GLU A 173 -9.96 17.57 1.60
N LEU A 174 -9.39 18.06 0.50
CA LEU A 174 -8.06 18.66 0.45
C LEU A 174 -8.06 19.87 1.39
N THR A 175 -7.69 19.67 2.66
CA THR A 175 -7.13 20.77 3.45
C THR A 175 -5.75 21.10 2.90
N LEU A 176 -5.73 21.86 1.80
CA LEU A 176 -4.58 22.68 1.44
C LEU A 176 -4.45 23.77 2.51
N ALA A 177 -3.27 23.89 3.09
CA ALA A 177 -2.96 25.02 3.97
C ALA A 177 -3.19 26.35 3.20
N PRO A 178 -3.81 27.37 3.80
CA PRO A 178 -4.01 28.64 3.11
C PRO A 178 -2.67 29.37 2.97
N GLY A 179 -2.22 29.55 1.73
CA GLY A 179 -0.95 30.20 1.39
C GLY A 179 -1.01 31.02 0.10
N ALA A 180 -1.61 32.21 0.21
CA ALA A 180 -1.46 33.45 -0.58
C ALA A 180 -1.75 33.48 -2.12
N PRO A 181 -2.33 34.60 -2.64
CA PRO A 181 -2.91 34.69 -3.98
C PRO A 181 -1.86 35.03 -5.05
N GLY A 182 -1.79 34.22 -6.10
CA GLY A 182 -0.98 34.47 -7.30
C GLY A 182 -1.87 34.58 -8.53
N ALA A 183 -1.84 35.76 -9.15
CA ALA A 183 -2.61 36.25 -10.30
C ALA A 183 -3.06 35.23 -11.37
N ALA A 184 -4.33 35.35 -11.76
CA ALA A 184 -4.87 34.78 -12.99
C ALA A 184 -4.26 35.44 -14.24
N PRO A 185 -3.96 34.70 -15.31
CA PRO A 185 -3.93 35.27 -16.64
C PRO A 185 -5.34 35.21 -17.25
N GLN A 186 -5.90 36.38 -17.48
CA GLN A 186 -6.98 36.59 -18.44
C GLN A 186 -6.44 36.31 -19.85
N GLY A 187 -7.11 35.47 -20.62
CA GLY A 187 -6.75 35.18 -22.01
C GLY A 187 -7.88 34.43 -22.71
N ALA A 188 -8.54 35.12 -23.62
CA ALA A 188 -9.84 34.82 -24.21
C ALA A 188 -9.94 33.52 -25.03
N LEU A 189 -11.13 32.91 -25.01
CA LEU A 189 -11.80 32.37 -26.20
C LEU A 189 -13.32 32.51 -26.01
N ARG A 190 -13.87 33.60 -26.52
CA ARG A 190 -15.28 33.68 -26.94
C ARG A 190 -15.35 33.09 -28.36
N LEU A 191 -16.37 32.28 -28.65
CA LEU A 191 -17.30 32.55 -29.76
C LEU A 191 -18.52 31.61 -29.69
N ASP A 192 -19.68 32.24 -29.60
CA ASP A 192 -20.97 31.96 -30.25
C ASP A 192 -21.69 30.60 -30.09
N ALA A 193 -22.86 30.69 -29.44
CA ALA A 193 -24.03 29.87 -29.74
C ALA A 193 -24.79 30.50 -30.92
N PRO A 194 -25.48 29.70 -31.76
CA PRO A 194 -26.94 29.71 -31.67
C PRO A 194 -27.66 28.39 -32.01
N GLY A 195 -28.84 28.20 -31.42
CA GLY A 195 -29.94 27.40 -32.00
C GLY A 195 -30.15 25.99 -31.43
N GLY A 196 -31.29 25.76 -30.77
CA GLY A 196 -31.80 24.43 -30.38
C GLY A 196 -32.35 23.61 -31.58
N PRO A 197 -33.17 22.54 -31.38
CA PRO A 197 -33.77 22.03 -30.16
C PRO A 197 -33.49 20.53 -29.87
N THR A 198 -33.76 20.15 -28.61
CA THR A 198 -34.02 18.81 -28.07
C THR A 198 -33.95 17.60 -29.02
N ALA A 199 -32.95 16.74 -28.79
CA ALA A 199 -33.03 15.32 -29.12
C ALA A 199 -32.33 14.51 -28.02
N ASN A 200 -33.11 13.65 -27.35
CA ASN A 200 -32.59 12.51 -26.60
C ASN A 200 -31.61 11.72 -27.49
N PRO A 201 -30.51 11.21 -26.91
CA PRO A 201 -30.21 9.83 -27.16
C PRO A 201 -30.05 9.09 -25.84
N ALA A 202 -30.76 7.98 -25.77
CA ALA A 202 -30.44 6.86 -24.90
C ALA A 202 -28.95 6.52 -25.07
N VAL A 203 -28.12 7.00 -24.14
CA VAL A 203 -26.80 6.41 -23.92
C VAL A 203 -27.07 5.14 -23.13
N GLN A 204 -26.88 4.01 -23.82
CA GLN A 204 -26.77 2.69 -23.21
C GLN A 204 -25.79 2.77 -22.05
N ALA A 205 -26.31 2.89 -20.84
CA ALA A 205 -25.57 2.68 -19.62
C ALA A 205 -25.31 1.18 -19.53
N VAL A 206 -24.11 0.75 -19.90
CA VAL A 206 -23.58 -0.54 -19.48
C VAL A 206 -23.66 -0.56 -17.96
N PRO A 207 -24.37 -1.50 -17.32
CA PRO A 207 -24.36 -1.60 -15.87
C PRO A 207 -22.96 -2.02 -15.46
N ARG A 208 -22.14 -1.04 -15.05
CA ARG A 208 -20.93 -1.33 -14.28
C ARG A 208 -21.41 -1.94 -12.98
N TYR A 209 -21.24 -3.24 -12.86
CA TYR A 209 -21.43 -3.98 -11.62
C TYR A 209 -20.41 -3.47 -10.61
N ALA A 210 -20.78 -2.43 -9.86
CA ALA A 210 -20.09 -2.00 -8.66
C ALA A 210 -20.80 -2.67 -7.48
N PRO A 211 -20.12 -3.53 -6.68
CA PRO A 211 -20.75 -4.10 -5.50
C PRO A 211 -21.13 -2.99 -4.48
N ASP A 212 -22.28 -3.20 -3.84
CA ASP A 212 -23.13 -2.26 -3.11
C ASP A 212 -22.56 -1.63 -1.79
N PHE A 213 -21.24 -1.61 -1.57
CA PHE A 213 -20.70 -1.18 -0.27
C PHE A 213 -20.20 0.28 -0.21
N ALA A 214 -20.03 0.93 -1.36
CA ALA A 214 -19.75 2.36 -1.42
C ALA A 214 -21.00 3.12 -1.86
N LYS A 215 -22.01 3.21 -0.98
CA LYS A 215 -23.10 4.17 -1.19
C LYS A 215 -22.49 5.57 -1.28
N ALA A 216 -22.74 6.24 -2.40
CA ALA A 216 -22.47 7.66 -2.56
C ALA A 216 -23.38 8.42 -1.59
N GLY A 217 -22.89 8.67 -0.38
CA GLY A 217 -23.62 9.36 0.67
C GLY A 217 -22.70 9.64 1.85
N ASN A 218 -22.91 10.78 2.48
CA ASN A 218 -22.19 11.23 3.68
C ASN A 218 -22.62 10.44 4.95
N GLU A 219 -23.04 9.19 4.80
CA GLU A 219 -23.65 8.38 5.86
C GLU A 219 -22.67 7.32 6.37
N ASP A 220 -22.45 7.33 7.70
CA ASP A 220 -21.72 6.34 8.48
C ASP A 220 -22.52 5.02 8.48
N ALA A 221 -22.54 4.34 7.32
CA ALA A 221 -23.41 3.20 7.08
C ALA A 221 -23.15 2.08 8.10
N PRO A 222 -24.21 1.44 8.63
CA PRO A 222 -24.03 0.38 9.61
C PRO A 222 -23.36 -0.83 8.97
N LEU A 223 -22.49 -1.49 9.74
CA LEU A 223 -21.79 -2.69 9.36
C LEU A 223 -22.63 -3.92 9.67
N GLU A 224 -22.84 -4.80 8.68
CA GLU A 224 -23.40 -6.11 8.94
C GLU A 224 -22.28 -7.08 9.35
N ILE A 225 -22.40 -7.63 10.55
CA ILE A 225 -21.51 -8.68 11.06
C ILE A 225 -22.26 -10.00 11.03
N GLU A 226 -21.77 -10.95 10.24
CA GLU A 226 -22.27 -12.32 10.22
C GLU A 226 -21.29 -13.24 10.94
N ILE A 227 -21.79 -14.10 11.81
CA ILE A 227 -21.00 -15.08 12.57
C ILE A 227 -21.58 -16.45 12.28
N VAL A 228 -20.73 -17.41 11.93
CA VAL A 228 -21.13 -18.73 11.48
C VAL A 228 -20.47 -19.81 12.32
N GLY A 229 -21.27 -20.81 12.69
CA GLY A 229 -20.80 -21.98 13.40
C GLY A 229 -21.93 -22.76 14.09
N PRO A 230 -21.62 -23.95 14.61
CA PRO A 230 -22.62 -24.83 15.21
C PRO A 230 -22.98 -24.37 16.62
N HIS A 231 -24.20 -24.72 17.04
CA HIS A 231 -24.72 -24.50 18.40
C HIS A 231 -24.67 -23.04 18.90
N LEU A 232 -24.67 -22.06 17.98
CA LEU A 232 -24.61 -20.62 18.31
C LEU A 232 -25.88 -20.06 18.97
N ALA A 233 -26.99 -20.79 18.93
CA ALA A 233 -28.22 -20.39 19.60
C ALA A 233 -28.88 -21.59 20.27
N THR A 234 -29.41 -21.37 21.48
CA THR A 234 -30.22 -22.35 22.20
C THR A 234 -31.69 -22.07 21.94
N ALA A 235 -32.46 -23.08 21.55
CA ALA A 235 -33.89 -22.94 21.34
C ALA A 235 -34.58 -22.41 22.61
N GLY A 236 -35.29 -21.27 22.49
CA GLY A 236 -36.01 -20.65 23.61
C GLY A 236 -35.16 -19.84 24.61
N GLY A 237 -33.84 -19.71 24.40
CA GLY A 237 -32.95 -18.87 25.21
C GLY A 237 -32.93 -17.39 24.77
N PRO A 238 -32.40 -16.46 25.60
CA PRO A 238 -32.18 -15.09 25.17
C PRO A 238 -31.16 -15.04 24.02
N PRO A 239 -31.34 -14.15 23.03
CA PRO A 239 -30.44 -14.07 21.89
C PRO A 239 -29.02 -13.68 22.32
N PRO A 240 -27.97 -14.19 21.64
CA PRO A 240 -26.59 -13.78 21.88
C PRO A 240 -26.41 -12.26 21.76
N VAL A 241 -25.49 -11.71 22.57
CA VAL A 241 -25.20 -10.28 22.62
C VAL A 241 -23.78 -10.02 22.13
N LEU A 242 -23.63 -9.15 21.14
CA LEU A 242 -22.34 -8.66 20.69
C LEU A 242 -22.06 -7.30 21.36
N SER A 243 -20.83 -7.13 21.83
CA SER A 243 -20.35 -5.86 22.40
C SER A 243 -19.08 -5.41 21.69
N ILE A 244 -19.06 -4.15 21.27
CA ILE A 244 -17.94 -3.49 20.57
C ILE A 244 -17.79 -2.09 21.16
N GLY A 245 -16.67 -1.83 21.83
CA GLY A 245 -16.51 -0.59 22.59
C GLY A 245 -17.65 -0.41 23.59
N THR A 246 -18.37 0.71 23.48
CA THR A 246 -19.55 1.02 24.31
C THR A 246 -20.87 0.50 23.73
N TRP A 247 -20.88 0.03 22.49
CA TRP A 247 -22.08 -0.47 21.82
C TRP A 247 -22.39 -1.91 22.21
N ARG A 248 -23.68 -2.23 22.35
CA ARG A 248 -24.21 -3.58 22.57
C ARG A 248 -25.44 -3.81 21.71
N GLY A 249 -25.50 -4.97 21.07
CA GLY A 249 -26.63 -5.38 20.24
C GLY A 249 -26.97 -6.86 20.40
N ARG A 250 -28.25 -7.20 20.18
CA ARG A 250 -28.73 -8.58 20.16
C ARG A 250 -28.65 -9.14 18.75
N ALA A 251 -28.38 -10.43 18.63
CA ALA A 251 -28.32 -11.13 17.36
C ALA A 251 -29.72 -11.28 16.74
N THR A 252 -29.78 -11.12 15.41
CA THR A 252 -30.80 -11.80 14.60
C THR A 252 -30.30 -13.22 14.38
N VAL A 253 -31.04 -14.20 14.91
CA VAL A 253 -30.64 -15.61 14.91
C VAL A 253 -31.20 -16.31 13.67
N GLY A 254 -30.31 -16.92 12.89
CA GLY A 254 -30.62 -17.86 11.82
C GLY A 254 -30.03 -19.25 12.10
N PRO A 255 -30.30 -20.24 11.23
CA PRO A 255 -29.66 -21.55 11.34
C PRO A 255 -28.14 -21.42 11.27
N GLU A 256 -27.44 -21.83 12.33
CA GLU A 256 -25.96 -21.79 12.47
C GLU A 256 -25.33 -20.40 12.23
N ARG A 257 -26.14 -19.35 12.30
CA ARG A 257 -25.75 -18.00 11.90
C ARG A 257 -26.30 -16.97 12.86
N LEU A 258 -25.47 -15.99 13.20
CA LEU A 258 -25.88 -14.80 13.93
C LEU A 258 -25.57 -13.58 13.08
N ARG A 259 -26.52 -12.65 12.99
CA ARG A 259 -26.35 -11.38 12.29
C ARG A 259 -26.52 -10.20 13.23
N PHE A 260 -25.65 -9.22 13.09
CA PHE A 260 -25.69 -7.96 13.82
C PHE A 260 -25.57 -6.80 12.86
N VAL A 261 -26.39 -5.77 13.07
CA VAL A 261 -26.25 -4.48 12.39
C VAL A 261 -25.61 -3.53 13.39
N VAL A 262 -24.33 -3.25 13.18
CA VAL A 262 -23.50 -2.47 14.11
C VAL A 262 -23.28 -1.07 13.54
N PRO A 263 -23.58 0.01 14.28
CA PRO A 263 -23.23 1.34 13.80
C PRO A 263 -21.71 1.46 13.68
N ARG A 264 -21.23 2.04 12.58
CA ARG A 264 -19.80 2.14 12.31
C ARG A 264 -19.05 2.98 13.37
N THR A 265 -19.75 3.87 14.09
CA THR A 265 -19.27 4.57 15.29
C THR A 265 -18.81 3.67 16.44
N ALA A 266 -19.26 2.42 16.51
CA ALA A 266 -18.87 1.48 17.56
C ALA A 266 -17.39 1.07 17.46
N PHE A 267 -16.80 1.21 16.27
CA PHE A 267 -15.39 0.91 16.02
C PHE A 267 -14.56 2.18 16.13
N ALA A 268 -13.68 2.23 17.12
CA ALA A 268 -12.66 3.27 17.22
C ALA A 268 -11.84 3.30 15.92
N THR A 269 -11.60 4.50 15.39
CA THR A 269 -10.90 4.69 14.12
C THR A 269 -9.75 5.65 14.37
N ASP A 270 -8.56 5.25 13.94
CA ASP A 270 -7.41 6.15 13.81
C ASP A 270 -7.51 6.79 12.42
N GLY A 271 -7.28 8.11 12.33
CA GLY A 271 -7.42 8.83 11.06
C GLY A 271 -6.36 8.46 10.02
N ARG A 272 -5.26 7.80 10.42
CA ARG A 272 -4.09 7.57 9.56
C ARG A 272 -3.61 6.12 9.59
N ARG A 273 -3.77 5.39 10.70
CA ARG A 273 -3.24 4.03 10.86
C ARG A 273 -4.33 2.97 10.95
N THR A 274 -4.00 1.73 10.58
CA THR A 274 -4.89 0.60 10.87
C THR A 274 -4.88 0.28 12.36
N SER A 275 -5.98 -0.26 12.89
CA SER A 275 -6.03 -0.69 14.29
C SER A 275 -6.80 -2.00 14.44
N PHE A 276 -6.47 -2.77 15.47
CA PHE A 276 -7.30 -3.90 15.85
C PHE A 276 -8.48 -3.46 16.71
N ALA A 277 -9.67 -3.95 16.39
CA ALA A 277 -10.85 -3.84 17.21
C ALA A 277 -11.28 -5.23 17.69
N ALA A 278 -11.41 -5.38 19.00
CA ALA A 278 -11.95 -6.58 19.62
C ALA A 278 -13.46 -6.41 19.84
N ALA A 279 -14.21 -7.46 19.56
CA ALA A 279 -15.62 -7.57 19.92
C ALA A 279 -15.84 -8.79 20.81
N THR A 280 -16.63 -8.64 21.86
CA THR A 280 -16.99 -9.76 22.72
C THR A 280 -18.40 -10.22 22.40
N LEU A 281 -18.53 -11.45 21.90
CA LEU A 281 -19.79 -12.14 21.70
C LEU A 281 -20.10 -12.98 22.92
N SER A 282 -21.24 -12.74 23.55
CA SER A 282 -21.67 -13.42 24.77
C SER A 282 -22.91 -14.27 24.54
N PHE A 283 -22.85 -15.53 24.98
CA PHE A 283 -23.93 -16.50 24.97
C PHE A 283 -24.37 -16.78 26.40
N ARG A 284 -25.66 -17.07 26.58
CA ARG A 284 -26.17 -17.61 27.84
C ARG A 284 -26.63 -19.04 27.59
N ARG A 285 -25.96 -20.01 28.21
CA ARG A 285 -26.33 -21.43 28.16
C ARG A 285 -26.66 -21.90 29.56
N ALA A 286 -27.92 -22.29 29.78
CA ALA A 286 -28.43 -22.58 31.11
C ALA A 286 -28.10 -21.44 32.10
N SER A 287 -27.33 -21.72 33.16
CA SER A 287 -26.89 -20.73 34.17
C SER A 287 -25.55 -20.05 33.86
N ARG A 288 -24.83 -20.44 32.80
CA ARG A 288 -23.47 -19.97 32.51
C ARG A 288 -23.42 -19.01 31.33
N ALA A 289 -22.51 -18.04 31.41
CA ALA A 289 -22.20 -17.11 30.34
C ALA A 289 -20.90 -17.54 29.65
N VAL A 290 -20.94 -17.69 28.33
CA VAL A 290 -19.78 -18.06 27.52
C VAL A 290 -19.45 -16.89 26.60
N SER A 291 -18.17 -16.56 26.45
CA SER A 291 -17.72 -15.42 25.65
C SER A 291 -16.67 -15.78 24.61
N PHE A 292 -16.78 -15.20 23.43
CA PHE A 292 -15.80 -15.28 22.35
C PHE A 292 -15.28 -13.88 22.01
N GLN A 293 -13.99 -13.78 21.71
CA GLN A 293 -13.31 -12.56 21.29
C GLN A 293 -13.10 -12.59 19.78
N LEU A 294 -13.83 -11.75 19.07
CA LEU A 294 -13.71 -11.54 17.64
C LEU A 294 -12.74 -10.39 17.39
N LEU A 295 -11.92 -10.51 16.35
CA LEU A 295 -10.89 -9.56 15.98
C LEU A 295 -11.14 -9.02 14.57
N PHE A 296 -11.17 -7.70 14.45
CA PHE A 296 -11.31 -6.99 13.19
C PHE A 296 -10.13 -6.04 13.00
N THR A 297 -9.76 -5.79 11.74
CA THR A 297 -8.85 -4.68 11.41
C THR A 297 -9.66 -3.50 10.91
N VAL A 298 -9.59 -2.37 11.62
CA VAL A 298 -10.25 -1.12 11.23
C VAL A 298 -9.33 -0.34 10.31
N LEU A 299 -9.82 -0.02 9.11
CA LEU A 299 -9.11 0.81 8.14
C LEU A 299 -9.22 2.29 8.52
N PRO A 300 -8.14 3.08 8.32
CA PRO A 300 -8.16 4.50 8.58
C PRO A 300 -8.98 5.27 7.54
N ASP A 301 -9.44 6.45 7.92
CA ASP A 301 -10.17 7.36 7.03
C ASP A 301 -9.28 7.85 5.88
N ARG A 302 -7.96 8.00 6.10
CA ARG A 302 -6.99 8.37 5.05
C ARG A 302 -6.21 7.14 4.59
N PRO A 303 -6.30 6.75 3.31
CA PRO A 303 -5.61 5.56 2.81
C PRO A 303 -4.10 5.74 2.72
N GLY A 304 -3.60 6.98 2.64
CA GLY A 304 -2.17 7.28 2.65
C GLY A 304 -1.77 8.33 1.62
N SER A 305 -0.55 8.20 1.10
CA SER A 305 0.02 9.12 0.13
C SER A 305 0.95 8.42 -0.85
N PHE A 306 1.28 9.09 -1.95
CA PHE A 306 2.26 8.62 -2.91
C PHE A 306 3.07 9.78 -3.50
N ALA A 307 4.19 9.46 -4.12
CA ALA A 307 4.97 10.35 -4.97
C ALA A 307 5.49 9.59 -6.19
N PHE A 308 5.38 10.19 -7.36
CA PHE A 308 5.88 9.65 -8.62
C PHE A 308 6.93 10.58 -9.21
N ASP A 309 8.15 10.07 -9.33
CA ASP A 309 9.31 10.76 -9.89
C ASP A 309 9.65 10.12 -11.24
N GLN A 310 9.95 10.94 -12.25
CA GLN A 310 10.22 10.53 -13.62
C GLN A 310 11.52 11.16 -14.10
N LEU A 311 12.47 10.35 -14.56
CA LEU A 311 13.63 10.83 -15.30
C LEU A 311 13.23 10.99 -16.76
N VAL A 312 13.31 12.20 -17.28
CA VAL A 312 12.87 12.56 -18.63
C VAL A 312 14.08 12.98 -19.46
N ARG A 313 14.26 12.35 -20.62
CA ARG A 313 15.27 12.72 -21.59
C ARG A 313 14.63 13.57 -22.69
N THR A 314 15.06 14.82 -22.76
CA THR A 314 14.67 15.76 -23.83
C THR A 314 15.88 16.11 -24.68
N THR A 315 15.67 16.58 -25.90
CA THR A 315 16.73 17.13 -26.75
C THR A 315 16.69 18.65 -26.67
N THR A 316 17.81 19.25 -26.33
CA THR A 316 17.99 20.71 -26.32
C THR A 316 18.97 21.12 -27.41
N LEU A 317 18.70 22.25 -28.07
CA LEU A 317 19.55 22.73 -29.14
C LEU A 317 20.67 23.59 -28.55
N GLU A 318 21.90 23.10 -28.63
CA GLU A 318 23.10 23.85 -28.29
C GLU A 318 23.52 24.66 -29.52
N ALA A 319 23.78 25.97 -29.34
CA ALA A 319 24.20 26.86 -30.42
C ALA A 319 25.52 27.54 -30.08
N ASN A 320 26.42 27.63 -31.07
CA ASN A 320 27.70 28.34 -30.97
C ASN A 320 27.93 29.17 -32.23
N THR A 321 28.80 30.18 -32.17
CA THR A 321 29.20 30.97 -33.35
C THR A 321 30.56 30.51 -33.83
N LEU A 322 30.66 30.07 -35.09
CA LEU A 322 31.93 29.80 -35.74
C LEU A 322 32.32 30.99 -36.61
N VAL A 323 33.57 31.42 -36.43
CA VAL A 323 34.24 32.39 -37.29
C VAL A 323 35.25 31.65 -38.15
N SER A 324 35.15 31.79 -39.46
CA SER A 324 36.12 31.17 -40.37
C SER A 324 37.47 31.89 -40.34
N PRO A 325 38.57 31.19 -40.70
CA PRO A 325 39.82 31.84 -41.05
C PRO A 325 39.62 32.89 -42.15
N GLU A 326 40.51 33.88 -42.17
CA GLU A 326 40.55 34.90 -43.22
C GLU A 326 41.09 34.31 -44.52
N ILE A 327 40.36 34.55 -45.61
CA ILE A 327 40.71 34.09 -46.95
C ILE A 327 41.08 35.30 -47.77
N LEU A 328 42.27 35.24 -48.36
CA LEU A 328 42.85 36.30 -49.17
C LEU A 328 42.76 35.93 -50.65
N SER A 329 42.16 36.81 -51.45
CA SER A 329 42.29 36.81 -52.90
C SER A 329 43.14 38.00 -53.34
N ARG A 330 44.15 37.76 -54.20
CA ARG A 330 45.01 38.81 -54.78
C ARG A 330 44.93 38.76 -56.29
N ALA A 331 44.56 39.86 -56.92
CA ALA A 331 44.49 39.98 -58.36
C ALA A 331 45.57 40.97 -58.88
N PRO A 332 46.29 40.60 -59.96
CA PRO A 332 47.22 41.50 -60.64
C PRO A 332 46.47 42.64 -61.34
N ALA A 333 47.22 43.57 -61.93
CA ALA A 333 46.66 44.78 -62.53
C ALA A 333 45.63 44.44 -63.61
N GLY A 334 44.40 44.93 -63.44
CA GLY A 334 43.32 44.79 -64.43
C GLY A 334 42.65 43.41 -64.52
N GLU A 335 43.07 42.44 -63.72
CA GLU A 335 42.45 41.11 -63.66
C GLU A 335 41.53 40.97 -62.44
N THR A 336 40.51 40.13 -62.55
CA THR A 336 39.68 39.72 -61.40
C THR A 336 40.10 38.32 -60.97
N ARG A 337 40.33 38.12 -59.67
CA ARG A 337 40.65 36.80 -59.12
C ARG A 337 39.66 36.39 -58.04
N THR A 338 39.19 35.16 -58.14
CA THR A 338 38.29 34.55 -57.16
C THR A 338 38.97 33.39 -56.46
N VAL A 339 38.90 33.35 -55.14
CA VAL A 339 39.33 32.21 -54.33
C VAL A 339 38.10 31.61 -53.67
N ARG A 340 37.77 30.37 -54.02
CA ARG A 340 36.69 29.59 -53.41
C ARG A 340 37.24 28.71 -52.29
N ARG A 341 36.55 28.66 -51.16
CA ARG A 341 36.84 27.75 -50.05
C ARG A 341 35.54 27.21 -49.44
N CYS A 342 35.56 25.92 -49.12
CA CYS A 342 34.47 25.21 -48.46
C CYS A 342 34.93 24.76 -47.07
N PHE A 343 33.99 24.74 -46.14
CA PHE A 343 34.23 24.40 -44.75
C PHE A 343 33.22 23.37 -44.29
N ASP A 344 33.73 22.31 -43.67
CA ASP A 344 32.94 21.30 -42.98
C ASP A 344 32.59 21.76 -41.56
N PRO A 345 31.40 21.41 -41.06
CA PRO A 345 31.10 21.63 -39.67
C PRO A 345 31.95 20.69 -38.79
N PRO A 346 32.30 21.10 -37.56
CA PRO A 346 32.94 20.20 -36.60
C PRO A 346 32.10 18.94 -36.32
N ALA A 347 32.74 17.85 -35.90
CA ALA A 347 32.06 16.58 -35.63
C ALA A 347 30.86 16.75 -34.66
N GLY A 348 29.69 16.27 -35.08
CA GLY A 348 28.44 16.36 -34.32
C GLY A 348 27.74 17.73 -34.39
N TRP A 349 28.29 18.72 -35.08
CA TRP A 349 27.66 20.02 -35.31
C TRP A 349 27.15 20.14 -36.75
N ARG A 350 26.17 21.03 -36.96
CA ARG A 350 25.72 21.43 -38.29
C ARG A 350 25.67 22.95 -38.40
N PHE A 351 25.95 23.48 -39.59
CA PHE A 351 25.73 24.90 -39.85
C PHE A 351 24.23 25.18 -39.95
N ASP A 352 23.77 26.19 -39.21
CA ASP A 352 22.49 26.82 -39.44
C ASP A 352 22.61 27.74 -40.67
N LYS A 353 22.07 27.26 -41.80
CA LYS A 353 22.15 27.96 -43.10
C LYS A 353 21.29 29.23 -43.15
N GLU A 354 20.36 29.40 -42.21
CA GLU A 354 19.54 30.61 -42.08
C GLU A 354 20.29 31.68 -41.28
N ARG A 355 21.21 31.27 -40.38
CA ARG A 355 21.99 32.15 -39.50
C ARG A 355 23.47 32.17 -39.85
N ARG A 356 23.76 32.62 -41.07
CA ARG A 356 25.13 32.81 -41.59
C ARG A 356 25.28 34.15 -42.30
N ARG A 357 26.47 34.74 -42.21
CA ARG A 357 26.83 35.96 -42.93
C ARG A 357 28.28 35.94 -43.39
N VAL A 358 28.54 36.66 -44.48
CA VAL A 358 29.89 36.94 -44.97
C VAL A 358 30.37 38.28 -44.41
N VAL A 359 31.67 38.38 -44.15
CA VAL A 359 32.32 39.59 -43.62
C VAL A 359 33.49 39.92 -44.53
N ILE A 360 33.48 41.12 -45.09
CA ILE A 360 34.65 41.70 -45.75
C ILE A 360 35.51 42.30 -44.66
N VAL A 361 36.67 41.72 -44.41
CA VAL A 361 37.61 42.19 -43.40
C VAL A 361 38.33 43.43 -43.92
N GLU A 362 38.87 43.34 -45.14
CA GLU A 362 39.63 44.42 -45.74
C GLU A 362 39.59 44.38 -47.27
N ARG A 363 39.64 45.57 -47.88
CA ARG A 363 39.83 45.77 -49.31
C ARG A 363 41.05 46.65 -49.53
N LEU A 364 42.00 46.14 -50.29
CA LEU A 364 43.23 46.83 -50.63
C LEU A 364 43.32 47.01 -52.15
N GLY A 365 43.80 48.17 -52.55
CA GLY A 365 44.08 48.53 -53.94
C GLY A 365 45.39 49.31 -54.04
N TRP A 366 46.12 49.12 -55.14
CA TRP A 366 47.37 49.83 -55.41
C TRP A 366 47.50 50.24 -56.87
N ARG A 367 48.04 51.45 -57.10
CA ARG A 367 48.46 51.94 -58.42
C ARG A 367 49.80 52.66 -58.25
N ASP A 368 50.80 52.27 -59.03
CA ASP A 368 52.15 52.86 -58.98
C ASP A 368 52.69 52.98 -57.55
N ASP A 369 52.49 51.90 -56.77
CA ASP A 369 52.84 51.77 -55.35
C ASP A 369 52.13 52.71 -54.35
N VAL A 370 51.16 53.51 -54.81
CA VAL A 370 50.22 54.26 -53.95
C VAL A 370 49.03 53.37 -53.58
N SER A 371 48.72 53.25 -52.29
CA SER A 371 47.59 52.46 -51.79
C SER A 371 46.30 53.29 -51.73
N ASP A 372 45.22 52.77 -52.32
CA ASP A 372 43.88 53.34 -52.26
C ASP A 372 42.82 52.22 -52.30
N PRO A 373 42.09 51.96 -51.20
CA PRO A 373 41.02 50.97 -51.13
C PRO A 373 39.89 51.17 -52.15
N ALA A 374 39.65 52.40 -52.60
CA ALA A 374 38.60 52.70 -53.60
C ALA A 374 38.90 52.07 -54.97
N LEU A 375 40.14 51.65 -55.20
CA LEU A 375 40.55 50.94 -56.41
C LEU A 375 40.13 49.46 -56.42
N ASN A 376 39.58 48.93 -55.31
CA ASN A 376 39.11 47.55 -55.18
C ASN A 376 37.59 47.46 -54.96
N ALA A 377 36.88 46.93 -55.96
CA ALA A 377 35.46 46.61 -55.92
C ALA A 377 35.18 45.13 -55.58
N GLY A 378 36.11 44.46 -54.90
CA GLY A 378 36.00 43.06 -54.52
C GLY A 378 34.85 42.77 -53.55
N SER A 379 34.35 41.53 -53.56
CA SER A 379 33.26 41.09 -52.70
C SER A 379 33.57 39.74 -52.04
N VAL A 380 32.77 39.41 -51.03
CA VAL A 380 32.78 38.09 -50.39
C VAL A 380 31.34 37.61 -50.42
N GLU A 381 31.12 36.42 -50.97
CA GLU A 381 29.76 35.91 -51.24
C GLU A 381 29.69 34.42 -50.87
N PHE A 382 28.52 33.97 -50.40
CA PHE A 382 28.25 32.55 -50.28
C PHE A 382 28.04 31.94 -51.65
N VAL A 383 28.63 30.79 -51.89
CA VAL A 383 28.47 30.03 -53.14
C VAL A 383 27.85 28.66 -52.85
N PRO A 384 27.28 27.97 -53.85
CA PRO A 384 26.73 26.63 -53.67
C PRO A 384 27.75 25.71 -52.97
N ALA A 385 27.24 24.95 -51.99
CA ALA A 385 28.06 24.00 -51.25
C ALA A 385 28.43 22.81 -52.15
N GLU A 386 29.62 22.24 -51.96
CA GLU A 386 30.01 21.01 -52.66
C GLU A 386 29.32 19.80 -52.03
N GLU A 387 29.21 19.81 -50.69
CA GLU A 387 28.41 18.84 -49.94
C GLU A 387 27.23 19.50 -49.19
N PRO A 388 26.13 18.76 -48.91
CA PRO A 388 24.95 19.32 -48.26
C PRO A 388 25.22 19.95 -46.88
N ALA A 389 26.22 19.48 -46.15
CA ALA A 389 26.55 19.96 -44.81
C ALA A 389 27.49 21.17 -44.79
N GLN A 390 28.12 21.51 -45.90
CA GLN A 390 29.17 22.52 -45.96
C GLN A 390 28.65 23.95 -46.10
N VAL A 391 29.52 24.91 -45.76
CA VAL A 391 29.41 26.30 -46.16
C VAL A 391 30.60 26.66 -47.04
N CYS A 392 30.32 27.18 -48.23
CA CYS A 392 31.35 27.64 -49.16
C CYS A 392 31.23 29.14 -49.38
N ILE A 393 32.39 29.82 -49.43
CA ILE A 393 32.48 31.23 -49.80
C ILE A 393 33.42 31.44 -50.99
N ALA A 394 33.16 32.50 -51.73
CA ALA A 394 34.05 33.04 -52.74
C ALA A 394 34.53 34.42 -52.30
N VAL A 395 35.85 34.61 -52.23
CA VAL A 395 36.49 35.91 -52.02
C VAL A 395 36.99 36.42 -53.37
N ILE A 396 36.48 37.57 -53.79
CA ILE A 396 36.71 38.15 -55.11
C ILE A 396 37.54 39.42 -54.95
N ALA A 397 38.70 39.46 -55.59
CA ALA A 397 39.51 40.66 -55.75
C ALA A 397 39.26 41.22 -57.15
N ARG A 398 38.73 42.45 -57.23
CA ARG A 398 38.26 43.04 -58.48
C ARG A 398 38.72 44.50 -58.58
N PRO A 399 39.60 44.85 -59.53
CA PRO A 399 40.02 46.22 -59.74
C PRO A 399 38.92 47.05 -60.39
N VAL A 400 38.82 48.32 -59.98
CA VAL A 400 37.91 49.31 -60.61
C VAL A 400 38.48 49.81 -61.95
N MET A 401 39.81 49.72 -62.15
CA MET A 401 40.50 50.17 -63.36
C MET A 401 41.67 49.26 -63.74
N ARG A 402 42.06 49.26 -65.03
CA ARG A 402 43.03 48.32 -65.59
C ARG A 402 44.45 48.39 -65.00
N SER A 403 44.85 49.52 -64.42
CA SER A 403 46.18 49.71 -63.82
C SER A 403 46.24 49.34 -62.34
N ALA A 404 45.12 49.01 -61.70
CA ALA A 404 45.08 48.76 -60.26
C ALA A 404 45.30 47.28 -59.91
N ARG A 405 46.23 47.01 -59.00
CA ARG A 405 46.36 45.70 -58.32
C ARG A 405 45.42 45.67 -57.12
N THR A 406 44.82 44.53 -56.80
CA THR A 406 43.85 44.44 -55.69
C THR A 406 44.04 43.22 -54.81
N ALA A 407 43.66 43.36 -53.54
CA ALA A 407 43.55 42.26 -52.60
C ALA A 407 42.29 42.40 -51.74
N THR A 408 41.51 41.34 -51.65
CA THR A 408 40.31 41.28 -50.80
C THR A 408 40.52 40.20 -49.75
N ILE A 409 40.27 40.55 -48.48
CA ILE A 409 40.30 39.62 -47.35
C ILE A 409 38.87 39.44 -46.85
N GLY A 410 38.42 38.20 -46.84
CA GLY A 410 37.06 37.83 -46.46
C GLY A 410 37.01 36.67 -45.49
N ARG A 411 35.95 36.63 -44.69
CA ARG A 411 35.61 35.48 -43.83
C ARG A 411 34.10 35.31 -43.77
N PHE A 412 33.64 34.25 -43.14
CA PHE A 412 32.23 34.10 -42.78
C PHE A 412 32.06 33.84 -41.29
N GLU A 413 30.85 34.14 -40.82
CA GLU A 413 30.37 33.81 -39.49
C GLU A 413 29.11 32.98 -39.65
N ALA A 414 29.05 31.84 -38.98
CA ALA A 414 27.88 30.97 -39.02
C ALA A 414 27.53 30.47 -37.62
N THR A 415 26.23 30.32 -37.36
CA THR A 415 25.77 29.62 -36.16
C THR A 415 25.92 28.12 -36.39
N LEU A 416 26.66 27.45 -35.51
CA LEU A 416 26.68 26.01 -35.39
C LEU A 416 25.59 25.59 -34.42
N VAL A 417 24.84 24.55 -34.76
CA VAL A 417 23.84 23.96 -33.87
C VAL A 417 24.09 22.46 -33.71
N ARG A 418 23.77 21.93 -32.53
CA ARG A 418 23.83 20.50 -32.22
C ARG A 418 22.72 20.14 -31.25
N ASP A 419 22.10 19.00 -31.46
CA ASP A 419 21.14 18.45 -30.51
C ASP A 419 21.91 17.78 -29.36
N ARG A 420 21.66 18.24 -28.13
CA ARG A 420 22.24 17.70 -26.92
C ARG A 420 21.15 17.04 -26.09
N PRO A 421 21.28 15.75 -25.73
CA PRO A 421 20.37 15.13 -24.78
C PRO A 421 20.54 15.84 -23.43
N ASN A 422 19.42 16.23 -22.85
CA ASN A 422 19.32 16.80 -21.52
C ASN A 422 18.37 15.95 -20.70
N GLU A 423 18.81 15.58 -19.50
CA GLU A 423 18.02 14.77 -18.58
C GLU A 423 17.53 15.65 -17.45
N THR A 424 16.23 15.59 -17.19
CA THR A 424 15.56 16.37 -16.15
C THR A 424 14.64 15.46 -15.36
N VAL A 425 14.52 15.70 -14.06
CA VAL A 425 13.61 14.94 -13.21
C VAL A 425 12.30 15.71 -13.04
N ALA A 426 11.20 15.11 -13.50
CA ALA A 426 9.84 15.59 -13.23
C ALA A 426 9.31 14.91 -11.97
N LYS A 427 8.83 15.72 -11.02
CA LYS A 427 8.30 15.23 -9.73
C LYS A 427 6.84 15.62 -9.60
N SER A 428 5.99 14.65 -9.30
CA SER A 428 4.57 14.93 -9.00
C SER A 428 4.34 15.57 -7.63
N GLY A 429 5.36 15.54 -6.75
CA GLY A 429 5.21 15.91 -5.34
C GLY A 429 4.46 14.85 -4.54
N VAL A 430 4.43 15.01 -3.22
CA VAL A 430 3.67 14.08 -2.35
C VAL A 430 2.18 14.42 -2.46
N ARG A 431 1.38 13.44 -2.87
CA ARG A 431 -0.08 13.58 -3.03
C ARG A 431 -0.81 12.57 -2.15
N ALA A 432 -1.93 12.99 -1.57
CA ALA A 432 -2.79 12.11 -0.78
C ALA A 432 -3.56 11.15 -1.68
N LEU A 433 -3.80 9.93 -1.19
CA LEU A 433 -4.73 8.97 -1.76
C LEU A 433 -6.14 9.21 -1.20
N ASP A 434 -7.16 8.84 -1.97
CA ASP A 434 -8.57 8.95 -1.58
C ASP A 434 -9.29 7.61 -1.83
N TRP A 435 -10.20 7.24 -0.94
CA TRP A 435 -11.00 6.01 -1.05
C TRP A 435 -12.10 6.09 -2.12
N ARG A 436 -12.53 7.29 -2.53
CA ARG A 436 -13.57 7.53 -3.54
C ARG A 436 -12.99 7.91 -4.90
N GLU A 437 -11.88 8.64 -4.90
CA GLU A 437 -11.32 9.22 -6.11
C GLU A 437 -10.01 8.56 -6.52
N ALA A 438 -9.91 8.20 -7.79
CA ALA A 438 -8.66 7.73 -8.37
C ALA A 438 -7.75 8.91 -8.69
N VAL A 439 -6.51 8.84 -8.24
CA VAL A 439 -5.51 9.86 -8.56
C VAL A 439 -4.91 9.55 -9.92
N ARG A 440 -4.89 10.57 -10.77
CA ARG A 440 -4.33 10.52 -12.12
C ARG A 440 -3.04 11.34 -12.16
N VAL A 441 -1.98 10.75 -12.69
CA VAL A 441 -0.66 11.38 -12.82
C VAL A 441 -0.19 11.24 -14.27
N PRO A 442 0.09 12.34 -14.98
CA PRO A 442 0.58 12.27 -16.35
C PRO A 442 1.99 11.67 -16.39
N ILE A 443 2.25 10.88 -17.43
CA ILE A 443 3.56 10.35 -17.76
C ILE A 443 4.21 11.31 -18.74
N GLU A 444 5.41 11.79 -18.41
CA GLU A 444 6.12 12.78 -19.20
C GLU A 444 6.64 12.19 -20.51
N PRO A 445 6.50 12.90 -21.64
CA PRO A 445 7.04 12.44 -22.91
C PRO A 445 8.57 12.38 -22.85
N GLY A 446 9.14 11.23 -23.22
CA GLY A 446 10.58 11.00 -23.10
C GLY A 446 11.03 10.54 -21.71
N MET A 447 10.10 10.12 -20.84
CA MET A 447 10.44 9.36 -19.63
C MET A 447 11.32 8.16 -20.00
N VAL A 448 12.46 8.00 -19.33
CA VAL A 448 13.40 6.88 -19.49
C VAL A 448 13.42 5.97 -18.26
N GLU A 449 13.22 6.55 -17.07
CA GLU A 449 13.14 5.84 -15.79
C GLU A 449 12.06 6.47 -14.92
N TRP A 450 11.52 5.68 -14.00
CA TRP A 450 10.49 6.14 -13.07
C TRP A 450 10.66 5.47 -11.70
N LYS A 451 10.20 6.19 -10.67
CA LYS A 451 10.09 5.70 -9.30
C LYS A 451 8.75 6.11 -8.71
N LEU A 452 8.04 5.13 -8.16
CA LEU A 452 6.77 5.32 -7.46
C LEU A 452 6.96 4.96 -5.99
N TYR A 453 6.82 5.96 -5.13
CA TYR A 453 6.79 5.83 -3.68
C TYR A 453 5.34 5.80 -3.22
N VAL A 454 4.97 4.77 -2.47
CA VAL A 454 3.63 4.64 -1.89
C VAL A 454 3.78 4.45 -0.39
N ARG A 455 3.03 5.24 0.39
CA ARG A 455 2.87 5.09 1.83
C ARG A 455 1.39 4.84 2.12
N LEU A 456 1.02 3.60 2.39
CA LEU A 456 -0.34 3.24 2.80
C LEU A 456 -0.48 3.27 4.32
N PHE A 457 -1.59 3.83 4.79
CA PHE A 457 -1.97 3.91 6.21
C PHE A 457 -0.87 4.48 7.11
N ASP A 458 -0.01 5.34 6.55
CA ASP A 458 1.19 5.92 7.17
C ASP A 458 2.16 4.95 7.86
N ASP A 459 1.99 3.65 7.62
CA ASP A 459 2.73 2.56 8.27
C ASP A 459 3.33 1.57 7.25
N ILE A 460 2.85 1.55 6.00
CA ILE A 460 3.28 0.60 4.96
C ILE A 460 3.90 1.36 3.80
N ASP A 461 5.23 1.32 3.73
CA ASP A 461 6.00 1.93 2.65
C ASP A 461 6.33 0.90 1.56
N ARG A 462 6.16 1.29 0.30
CA ARG A 462 6.60 0.56 -0.89
C ARG A 462 7.23 1.49 -1.89
N GLU A 463 8.33 1.03 -2.48
CA GLU A 463 8.99 1.67 -3.61
C GLU A 463 8.92 0.72 -4.80
N PHE A 464 8.50 1.27 -5.93
CA PHE A 464 8.53 0.60 -7.23
C PHE A 464 9.43 1.43 -8.13
N GLU A 465 10.25 0.78 -8.93
CA GLU A 465 11.12 1.42 -9.89
C GLU A 465 11.13 0.64 -11.20
N GLY A 466 11.35 1.36 -12.30
CA GLY A 466 11.42 0.75 -13.62
C GLY A 466 11.93 1.70 -14.69
N HIS A 467 12.13 1.14 -15.88
CA HIS A 467 12.56 1.85 -17.08
C HIS A 467 11.37 2.06 -18.01
N ALA A 468 11.51 2.90 -19.03
CA ALA A 468 10.45 3.16 -20.02
C ALA A 468 9.98 1.91 -20.77
N ASP A 469 10.89 0.96 -21.00
CA ASP A 469 10.59 -0.31 -21.66
C ASP A 469 10.08 -1.39 -20.67
N ALA A 470 10.20 -1.14 -19.37
CA ALA A 470 9.60 -1.99 -18.36
C ALA A 470 8.13 -1.59 -18.21
N ASP A 471 7.22 -2.56 -18.23
CA ASP A 471 5.82 -2.32 -17.92
C ASP A 471 5.73 -1.53 -16.60
N LEU A 472 5.15 -0.34 -16.66
CA LEU A 472 4.81 0.45 -15.46
C LEU A 472 4.06 -0.44 -14.47
N PRO A 473 4.19 -0.19 -13.16
CA PRO A 473 3.84 -1.17 -12.17
C PRO A 473 2.34 -1.42 -12.22
N ARG A 474 1.95 -2.52 -12.87
CA ARG A 474 0.61 -3.12 -12.75
C ARG A 474 0.65 -4.02 -11.53
N ALA A 475 0.85 -3.40 -10.38
CA ALA A 475 0.93 -4.08 -9.10
C ALA A 475 -0.35 -3.79 -8.32
N SER A 476 -1.04 -4.84 -7.88
CA SER A 476 -2.04 -4.74 -6.83
C SER A 476 -1.34 -4.87 -5.48
N MET A 477 -1.49 -3.86 -4.64
CA MET A 477 -1.18 -3.97 -3.22
C MET A 477 -2.48 -4.16 -2.44
N PRO A 478 -2.41 -4.68 -1.20
CA PRO A 478 -3.52 -4.59 -0.27
C PRO A 478 -4.11 -3.19 -0.29
N PHE A 479 -5.39 -3.10 -0.63
CA PHE A 479 -6.14 -1.84 -0.63
C PHE A 479 -5.72 -0.75 -1.65
N LEU A 480 -4.83 -1.04 -2.61
CA LEU A 480 -4.42 -0.10 -3.65
C LEU A 480 -4.29 -0.79 -5.00
N ARG A 481 -5.01 -0.27 -6.00
CA ARG A 481 -4.86 -0.65 -7.41
C ARG A 481 -4.02 0.40 -8.14
N ILE A 482 -3.04 -0.06 -8.90
CA ILE A 482 -2.17 0.76 -9.73
C ILE A 482 -2.34 0.30 -11.18
N ASP A 483 -2.89 1.20 -12.00
CA ASP A 483 -3.27 0.94 -13.38
C ASP A 483 -2.75 2.05 -14.31
N LEU A 484 -2.88 1.83 -15.62
CA LEU A 484 -2.69 2.86 -16.64
C LEU A 484 -4.04 3.18 -17.29
N ASP A 485 -4.21 4.41 -17.78
CA ASP A 485 -5.35 4.71 -18.65
C ASP A 485 -5.24 4.07 -20.04
N ASP A 486 -6.33 4.13 -20.81
CA ASP A 486 -6.50 3.47 -22.11
C ASP A 486 -5.52 3.97 -23.21
N GLY A 487 -4.61 4.90 -22.93
CA GLY A 487 -3.53 5.32 -23.81
C GLY A 487 -2.13 5.10 -23.24
N GLY A 488 -1.99 4.56 -22.03
CA GLY A 488 -0.69 4.35 -21.36
C GLY A 488 0.02 5.65 -20.99
N ARG A 489 -0.67 6.79 -21.03
CA ARG A 489 -0.08 8.14 -20.78
C ARG A 489 -0.34 8.68 -19.39
N VAL A 490 -1.18 7.99 -18.62
CA VAL A 490 -1.57 8.41 -17.28
C VAL A 490 -1.50 7.21 -16.35
N LEU A 491 -0.74 7.36 -15.27
CA LEU A 491 -0.76 6.45 -14.14
C LEU A 491 -1.99 6.74 -13.28
N VAL A 492 -2.75 5.69 -12.96
CA VAL A 492 -3.99 5.77 -12.18
C VAL A 492 -3.81 4.98 -10.89
N LEU A 493 -3.83 5.67 -9.76
CA LEU A 493 -3.79 5.08 -8.42
C LEU A 493 -5.17 5.16 -7.80
N ARG A 494 -5.73 4.03 -7.35
CA ARG A 494 -7.04 3.98 -6.70
C ARG A 494 -6.97 3.17 -5.42
N ALA A 495 -7.24 3.81 -4.28
CA ALA A 495 -7.45 3.07 -3.05
C ALA A 495 -8.76 2.29 -3.17
N ASP A 496 -8.71 0.99 -2.85
CA ASP A 496 -9.83 0.08 -3.03
C ASP A 496 -9.96 -0.83 -1.81
N PRO A 497 -10.99 -0.66 -0.95
CA PRO A 497 -11.16 -1.48 0.23
C PRO A 497 -11.41 -2.97 -0.08
N THR A 498 -11.71 -3.32 -1.34
CA THR A 498 -11.97 -4.69 -1.80
C THR A 498 -10.75 -5.37 -2.41
N ALA A 499 -9.66 -4.64 -2.65
CA ALA A 499 -8.42 -5.24 -3.13
C ALA A 499 -7.86 -6.13 -2.02
N GLU A 500 -7.91 -7.45 -2.25
CA GLU A 500 -7.43 -8.42 -1.28
C GLU A 500 -5.91 -8.24 -1.01
N PRO A 501 -5.46 -8.47 0.24
CA PRO A 501 -4.06 -8.36 0.61
C PRO A 501 -3.14 -9.45 0.05
#